data_AF-A0A8J5CKQ7-F1
#
_entry.id   AF-A0A8J5CKQ7-F1
#
_cell.length_a   1.000
_cell.length_b   1.000
_cell.length_c   1.000
_cell.angle_alpha   90.00
_cell.angle_beta   90.00
_cell.angle_gamma   90.00
#
_symmetry.space_group_name_H-M   'P 1'
#
loop_
_entity.id
_entity.type
_entity.pdbx_description
1 polymer ?
#
loop_
_entity_poly.entity_id
_entity_poly.type
_entity_poly.pdbx_seq_one_letter_code
_entity_poly.pdbx_strand_id
1 'polypeptide(L)'
;MNNRPLKILTWNINGLRNRLIEVQQFSLQNDLDIMCLQETRHDPTDNIQIRGFQLFTVDSIQSPAAHRCYRGLALYVRNNIPADCIEHAFVGDNSQAQAINIYDTNGKILIKIINVYVTDNMLAFSQLYELADGYPSLLMGDLNAYHYKLGDNASGRSNNNGKKLVSFMENNQDVLNILNGPEPTHLQGNKPDYICLINDPAMSHHCEVVDTLTSDHFGVYGEILLPDTVRRHSMSRKRLCVPKKHEQRIREQMNNWYKHYTASSTEEFNTDIIHQLESKINTTVRHGKRNIMSEMKRWYNSDEAVQRIDRQYKKIKHQWQNNPTHNNLTILKRMGHQVQDVKKKAREKYWTSFLQSMDHRTPLAEVSRKIKIVQGKKASSPLHPDPTKKSNELMQEWADASSYDCLPLQVRSALATNAKNRIGRLKQLTRP
;
A
#
# COMPACT_ATOMS: atom_id res chain seq x y z
N MET A 1 -16.58 14.25 -15.48
CA MET A 1 -15.44 13.35 -15.23
C MET A 1 -14.57 14.05 -14.20
N ASN A 2 -14.39 13.51 -12.99
CA ASN A 2 -13.67 14.23 -11.93
C ASN A 2 -12.24 13.72 -11.83
N ASN A 3 -11.28 14.56 -12.22
CA ASN A 3 -9.86 14.33 -12.03
C ASN A 3 -9.60 14.36 -10.52
N ARG A 4 -9.31 13.20 -9.91
CA ARG A 4 -8.94 13.13 -8.49
C ARG A 4 -7.41 13.16 -8.38
N PRO A 5 -6.83 13.94 -7.47
CA PRO A 5 -5.39 13.92 -7.26
C PRO A 5 -4.95 12.57 -6.69
N LEU A 6 -3.71 12.19 -6.99
CA LEU A 6 -3.00 11.08 -6.37
C LEU A 6 -2.63 11.50 -4.95
N LYS A 7 -3.14 10.77 -3.95
CA LYS A 7 -2.89 11.07 -2.53
C LYS A 7 -1.74 10.23 -2.00
N ILE A 8 -0.66 10.88 -1.61
CA ILE A 8 0.61 10.24 -1.26
C ILE A 8 1.05 10.60 0.17
N LEU A 9 1.84 9.74 0.79
CA LEU A 9 2.50 10.01 2.06
C LEU A 9 3.96 9.55 1.96
N THR A 10 4.90 10.39 2.40
CA THR A 10 6.25 9.95 2.77
C THR A 10 6.49 10.14 4.25
N TRP A 11 7.15 9.17 4.90
CA TRP A 11 7.40 9.25 6.34
C TRP A 11 8.53 8.33 6.80
N ASN A 12 9.60 8.92 7.35
CA ASN A 12 10.57 8.16 8.13
C ASN A 12 9.90 7.70 9.44
N ILE A 13 9.51 6.43 9.46
CA ILE A 13 8.66 5.87 10.51
C ILE A 13 9.46 5.42 11.72
N ASN A 14 10.78 5.30 11.60
CA ASN A 14 11.68 4.90 12.67
C ASN A 14 11.17 3.66 13.43
N GLY A 15 10.89 2.59 12.69
CA GLY A 15 10.27 1.35 13.17
C GLY A 15 8.78 1.25 12.86
N LEU A 16 8.46 0.43 11.86
CA LEU A 16 7.11 0.21 11.35
C LEU A 16 6.27 -0.69 12.26
N ARG A 17 6.85 -1.75 12.84
CA ARG A 17 6.08 -2.75 13.62
C ARG A 17 5.18 -2.15 14.69
N ASN A 18 5.70 -1.18 15.45
CA ASN A 18 4.95 -0.53 16.52
C ASN A 18 3.95 0.52 16.00
N ARG A 19 4.16 1.03 14.78
CA ARG A 19 3.35 2.11 14.17
C ARG A 19 2.48 1.65 13.00
N LEU A 20 2.47 0.36 12.68
CA LEU A 20 1.72 -0.19 11.55
C LEU A 20 0.23 0.19 11.59
N ILE A 21 -0.38 0.18 12.78
CA ILE A 21 -1.80 0.57 12.89
C ILE A 21 -2.00 2.07 12.72
N GLU A 22 -1.06 2.89 13.18
CA GLU A 22 -1.11 4.32 12.96
C GLU A 22 -1.09 4.65 11.46
N VAL A 23 -0.21 3.97 10.70
CA VAL A 23 -0.17 4.05 9.22
C VAL A 23 -1.51 3.61 8.63
N GLN A 24 -2.05 2.46 9.05
CA GLN A 24 -3.34 1.96 8.55
C GLN A 24 -4.49 2.94 8.80
N GLN A 25 -4.51 3.59 9.96
CA GLN A 25 -5.54 4.56 10.33
C GLN A 25 -5.42 5.83 9.52
N PHE A 26 -4.22 6.39 9.43
CA PHE A 26 -3.95 7.58 8.65
C PHE A 26 -4.29 7.35 7.17
N SER A 27 -3.88 6.19 6.63
CA SER A 27 -4.22 5.74 5.29
C SER A 27 -5.73 5.69 5.03
N LEU A 28 -6.50 5.13 5.98
CA LEU A 28 -7.95 5.05 5.88
C LEU A 28 -8.64 6.41 5.99
N GLN A 29 -8.18 7.27 6.90
CA GLN A 29 -8.78 8.58 7.16
C GLN A 29 -8.58 9.53 5.96
N ASN A 30 -7.40 9.49 5.34
CA ASN A 30 -7.04 10.36 4.24
C ASN A 30 -7.23 9.71 2.85
N ASP A 31 -7.71 8.46 2.82
CA ASP A 31 -7.94 7.68 1.60
C ASP A 31 -6.70 7.61 0.68
N LEU A 32 -5.53 7.32 1.28
CA LEU A 32 -4.24 7.33 0.60
C LEU A 32 -4.13 6.33 -0.55
N ASP A 33 -3.40 6.71 -1.61
CA ASP A 33 -3.12 5.86 -2.76
C ASP A 33 -1.75 5.19 -2.64
N ILE A 34 -0.72 5.94 -2.24
CA ILE A 34 0.66 5.45 -2.13
C ILE A 34 1.28 5.93 -0.82
N MET A 35 2.10 5.08 -0.18
CA MET A 35 2.84 5.42 1.03
C MET A 35 4.29 4.95 0.91
N CYS A 36 5.24 5.87 1.01
CA CYS A 36 6.69 5.63 1.06
C CYS A 36 7.15 5.73 2.51
N LEU A 37 7.55 4.61 3.11
CA LEU A 37 8.04 4.57 4.49
C LEU A 37 9.54 4.27 4.52
N GLN A 38 10.28 5.06 5.28
CA GLN A 38 11.72 4.91 5.51
C GLN A 38 12.01 4.44 6.93
N GLU A 39 13.17 3.83 7.14
CA GLU A 39 13.58 3.20 8.41
C GLU A 39 12.49 2.31 9.03
N THR A 40 11.93 1.44 8.22
CA THR A 40 10.88 0.52 8.66
C THR A 40 11.38 -0.46 9.73
N ARG A 41 12.68 -0.79 9.74
CA ARG A 41 13.36 -1.66 10.73
C ARG A 41 12.61 -2.97 10.99
N HIS A 42 11.94 -3.48 9.97
CA HIS A 42 11.16 -4.70 10.03
C HIS A 42 12.07 -5.90 9.78
N ASP A 43 11.83 -6.98 10.50
CA ASP A 43 12.42 -8.27 10.20
C ASP A 43 11.67 -8.93 9.03
N PRO A 44 12.30 -9.74 8.18
CA PRO A 44 11.60 -10.49 7.12
C PRO A 44 10.44 -11.36 7.62
N THR A 45 10.45 -11.76 8.89
CA THR A 45 9.36 -12.51 9.53
C THR A 45 8.20 -11.63 10.04
N ASP A 46 8.38 -10.32 10.11
CA ASP A 46 7.34 -9.40 10.56
C ASP A 46 6.21 -9.29 9.51
N ASN A 47 4.96 -9.48 9.95
CA ASN A 47 3.80 -9.18 9.10
C ASN A 47 3.51 -7.68 9.10
N ILE A 48 4.02 -6.99 8.07
CA ILE A 48 3.80 -5.57 7.83
C ILE A 48 2.71 -5.29 6.78
N GLN A 49 1.96 -6.30 6.33
CA GLN A 49 0.96 -6.12 5.29
C GLN A 49 -0.18 -5.18 5.70
N ILE A 50 -0.49 -4.21 4.84
CA ILE A 50 -1.67 -3.34 4.97
C ILE A 50 -2.78 -3.83 4.03
N ARG A 51 -3.97 -4.01 4.59
CA ARG A 51 -5.13 -4.48 3.82
C ARG A 51 -5.52 -3.46 2.76
N GLY A 52 -5.67 -3.93 1.52
CA GLY A 52 -6.08 -3.09 0.38
C GLY A 52 -4.90 -2.44 -0.36
N PHE A 53 -3.67 -2.76 0.05
CA PHE A 53 -2.45 -2.31 -0.58
C PHE A 53 -1.60 -3.51 -1.02
N GLN A 54 -0.88 -3.34 -2.11
CA GLN A 54 0.29 -4.15 -2.44
C GLN A 54 1.51 -3.53 -1.77
N LEU A 55 2.48 -4.37 -1.42
CA LEU A 55 3.64 -4.02 -0.64
C LEU A 55 4.88 -4.38 -1.46
N PHE A 56 5.76 -3.41 -1.61
CA PHE A 56 7.12 -3.56 -2.12
C PHE A 56 8.08 -3.19 -0.99
N THR A 57 9.09 -4.02 -0.72
CA THR A 57 10.04 -3.79 0.37
C THR A 57 11.47 -3.83 -0.13
N VAL A 58 12.33 -3.10 0.57
CA VAL A 58 13.77 -3.34 0.59
C VAL A 58 14.09 -3.72 2.02
N ASP A 59 14.61 -4.92 2.19
CA ASP A 59 14.81 -5.51 3.51
C ASP A 59 15.77 -4.65 4.36
N SER A 60 15.57 -4.75 5.67
CA SER A 60 16.46 -4.12 6.64
C SER A 60 17.82 -4.82 6.66
N ILE A 61 18.88 -4.06 6.90
CA ILE A 61 20.21 -4.65 7.08
C ILE A 61 20.26 -5.15 8.52
N GLN A 62 20.62 -6.42 8.74
CA GLN A 62 20.83 -6.93 10.10
C GLN A 62 22.15 -6.41 10.65
N SER A 63 22.12 -5.78 11.82
CA SER A 63 23.36 -5.43 12.53
C SER A 63 24.03 -6.69 13.07
N PRO A 64 25.29 -6.98 12.69
CA PRO A 64 26.03 -8.12 13.22
C PRO A 64 26.20 -8.06 14.75
N ALA A 65 26.25 -6.85 15.32
CA ALA A 65 26.51 -6.62 16.74
C ALA A 65 25.24 -6.65 17.61
N ALA A 66 24.09 -6.23 17.07
CA ALA A 66 22.89 -5.99 17.88
C ALA A 66 21.75 -7.00 17.68
N HIS A 67 21.86 -7.93 16.72
CA HIS A 67 20.73 -8.79 16.29
C HIS A 67 19.45 -7.97 16.04
N ARG A 68 19.61 -6.73 15.56
CA ARG A 68 18.53 -5.81 15.27
C ARG A 68 18.63 -5.36 13.82
N CYS A 69 17.49 -5.38 13.16
CA CYS A 69 17.27 -4.78 11.86
C CYS A 69 17.43 -3.26 11.94
N TYR A 70 18.31 -2.69 11.12
CA TYR A 70 18.43 -1.26 10.91
C TYR A 70 18.07 -0.90 9.46
N ARG A 71 17.51 0.30 9.27
CA ARG A 71 16.97 0.80 7.98
C ARG A 71 15.83 -0.07 7.41
N GLY A 72 15.69 -0.12 6.09
CA GLY A 72 14.64 -0.82 5.36
C GLY A 72 13.56 0.13 4.84
N LEU A 73 13.08 -0.13 3.63
CA LEU A 73 12.04 0.64 2.96
C LEU A 73 10.77 -0.20 2.83
N ALA A 74 9.61 0.44 2.93
CA ALA A 74 8.34 -0.16 2.52
C ALA A 74 7.55 0.84 1.68
N LEU A 75 7.15 0.40 0.50
CA LEU A 75 6.32 1.15 -0.43
C LEU A 75 4.98 0.42 -0.57
N TYR A 76 3.91 1.08 -0.11
CA TYR A 76 2.55 0.58 -0.25
C TYR A 76 1.85 1.28 -1.39
N VAL A 77 1.24 0.51 -2.30
CA VAL A 77 0.39 1.05 -3.38
C VAL A 77 -1.00 0.46 -3.23
N ARG A 78 -2.06 1.24 -3.42
CA ARG A 78 -3.42 0.71 -3.34
C ARG A 78 -3.64 -0.38 -4.39
N ASN A 79 -4.29 -1.48 -4.00
CA ASN A 79 -4.48 -2.67 -4.86
C ASN A 79 -5.17 -2.41 -6.21
N ASN A 80 -5.86 -1.29 -6.37
CA ASN A 80 -6.56 -0.95 -7.61
C ASN A 80 -5.78 0.03 -8.50
N ILE A 81 -4.49 0.24 -8.20
CA ILE A 81 -3.54 0.97 -9.01
C ILE A 81 -2.56 -0.06 -9.56
N PRO A 82 -2.50 -0.26 -10.90
CA PRO A 82 -1.52 -1.16 -11.50
C PRO A 82 -0.11 -0.62 -11.26
N ALA A 83 0.73 -1.45 -10.65
CA ALA A 83 2.12 -1.12 -10.37
C ALA A 83 2.99 -2.37 -10.39
N ASP A 84 4.26 -2.20 -10.73
CA ASP A 84 5.30 -3.22 -10.63
C ASP A 84 6.59 -2.62 -10.08
N CYS A 85 7.48 -3.49 -9.61
CA CYS A 85 8.78 -3.08 -9.07
C CYS A 85 9.79 -2.94 -10.22
N ILE A 86 10.62 -1.91 -10.16
CA ILE A 86 11.83 -1.86 -11.00
C ILE A 86 12.84 -2.82 -10.35
N GLU A 87 13.35 -3.80 -11.11
CA GLU A 87 14.16 -4.93 -10.61
C GLU A 87 15.52 -4.55 -9.99
N HIS A 88 15.81 -3.25 -9.87
CA HIS A 88 17.07 -2.73 -9.35
C HIS A 88 16.82 -1.72 -8.23
N ALA A 89 16.37 -2.22 -7.07
CA ALA A 89 16.46 -1.43 -5.84
C ALA A 89 17.94 -1.10 -5.60
N PHE A 90 18.26 0.19 -5.52
CA PHE A 90 19.61 0.61 -5.20
C PHE A 90 19.82 0.42 -3.69
N VAL A 91 20.69 -0.51 -3.32
CA VAL A 91 21.08 -0.77 -1.94
C VAL A 91 22.58 -0.57 -1.83
N GLY A 92 22.99 0.64 -1.44
CA GLY A 92 24.35 0.93 -1.03
C GLY A 92 24.50 0.88 0.50
N ASP A 93 25.75 0.85 0.97
CA ASP A 93 26.06 0.89 2.42
C ASP A 93 25.45 2.09 3.15
N ASN A 94 25.06 3.15 2.43
CA ASN A 94 24.65 4.44 2.99
C ASN A 94 23.38 5.03 2.37
N SER A 95 22.73 4.31 1.46
CA SER A 95 21.51 4.76 0.79
C SER A 95 20.70 3.57 0.30
N GLN A 96 19.39 3.68 0.44
CA GLN A 96 18.44 2.69 -0.06
C GLN A 96 17.45 3.43 -0.94
N ALA A 97 17.16 2.89 -2.12
CA ALA A 97 16.09 3.37 -2.98
C ALA A 97 15.30 2.19 -3.54
N GLN A 98 13.98 2.35 -3.59
CA GLN A 98 13.07 1.42 -4.23
C GLN A 98 12.18 2.19 -5.19
N ALA A 99 12.18 1.78 -6.44
CA ALA A 99 11.37 2.40 -7.47
C ALA A 99 10.29 1.43 -7.98
N ILE A 100 9.13 1.99 -8.29
CA ILE A 100 8.02 1.27 -8.92
C ILE A 100 7.52 2.07 -10.12
N ASN A 101 6.94 1.38 -11.10
CA ASN A 101 6.18 2.04 -12.16
C ASN A 101 4.70 2.07 -11.78
N ILE A 102 4.02 3.17 -12.09
CA ILE A 102 2.57 3.28 -12.07
C ILE A 102 2.09 3.37 -13.51
N TYR A 103 1.07 2.59 -13.86
CA TYR A 103 0.58 2.50 -15.23
C TYR A 103 -0.74 3.24 -15.42
N ASP A 104 -0.94 3.75 -16.63
CA ASP A 104 -2.23 4.23 -17.11
C ASP A 104 -3.17 3.05 -17.45
N THR A 105 -4.38 3.38 -17.93
CA THR A 105 -5.38 2.36 -18.30
C THR A 105 -5.03 1.57 -19.56
N ASN A 106 -4.05 2.03 -20.34
CA ASN A 106 -3.59 1.40 -21.58
C ASN A 106 -2.30 0.59 -21.38
N GLY A 107 -1.80 0.48 -20.14
CA GLY A 107 -0.57 -0.24 -19.82
C GLY A 107 0.71 0.54 -20.12
N LYS A 108 0.65 1.86 -20.32
CA LYS A 108 1.83 2.73 -20.43
C LYS A 108 2.26 3.22 -19.06
N ILE A 109 3.58 3.37 -18.86
CA ILE A 109 4.13 3.99 -17.64
C ILE A 109 3.67 5.44 -17.61
N LEU A 110 2.92 5.78 -16.56
CA LEU A 110 2.42 7.13 -16.33
C LEU A 110 3.39 7.95 -15.47
N ILE A 111 3.83 7.35 -14.36
CA ILE A 111 4.74 8.00 -13.42
C ILE A 111 5.50 6.93 -12.63
N LYS A 112 6.74 7.20 -12.26
CA LYS A 112 7.50 6.35 -11.33
C LYS A 112 7.44 6.91 -9.92
N ILE A 113 7.44 6.03 -8.92
CA ILE A 113 7.55 6.41 -7.51
C ILE A 113 8.84 5.84 -6.97
N ILE A 114 9.69 6.69 -6.41
CA ILE A 114 11.00 6.34 -5.89
C ILE A 114 11.00 6.63 -4.39
N ASN A 115 10.90 5.58 -3.56
CA ASN A 115 11.07 5.67 -2.12
C ASN A 115 12.56 5.64 -1.77
N VAL A 116 13.06 6.64 -1.03
CA VAL A 116 14.50 6.77 -0.76
C VAL A 116 14.79 7.05 0.71
N TYR A 117 15.90 6.48 1.19
CA TYR A 117 16.52 6.82 2.47
C TYR A 117 18.01 7.01 2.26
N VAL A 118 18.56 8.13 2.70
CA VAL A 118 19.99 8.47 2.56
C VAL A 118 20.57 8.83 3.92
N THR A 119 21.69 8.21 4.28
CA THR A 119 22.45 8.58 5.48
C THR A 119 23.38 9.76 5.24
N ASP A 120 23.93 10.32 6.32
CA ASP A 120 24.72 11.55 6.25
C ASP A 120 25.86 11.50 5.23
N ASN A 121 25.94 12.55 4.41
CA ASN A 121 27.01 12.89 3.45
C ASN A 121 27.12 12.08 2.14
N MET A 122 26.28 11.09 1.91
CA MET A 122 26.41 10.16 0.77
C MET A 122 25.33 10.29 -0.31
N LEU A 123 24.57 11.39 -0.36
CA LEU A 123 23.61 11.63 -1.44
C LEU A 123 24.33 11.57 -2.80
N ALA A 124 23.88 10.69 -3.68
CA ALA A 124 24.33 10.56 -5.06
C ALA A 124 23.11 10.76 -5.97
N PHE A 125 22.73 12.03 -6.17
CA PHE A 125 21.48 12.34 -6.86
C PHE A 125 21.45 11.82 -8.30
N SER A 126 22.59 11.77 -8.99
CA SER A 126 22.69 11.19 -10.34
C SER A 126 22.18 9.74 -10.39
N GLN A 127 22.53 8.91 -9.41
CA GLN A 127 22.06 7.51 -9.33
C GLN A 127 20.56 7.43 -9.03
N LEU A 128 20.03 8.34 -8.21
CA LEU A 128 18.59 8.42 -7.95
C LEU A 128 17.82 8.91 -9.18
N TYR A 129 18.42 9.82 -9.95
CA TYR A 129 17.89 10.32 -11.20
C TYR A 129 17.87 9.25 -12.31
N GLU A 130 18.87 8.36 -12.35
CA GLU A 130 18.89 7.20 -13.26
C GLU A 130 17.64 6.30 -13.07
N LEU A 131 17.12 6.17 -11.85
CA LEU A 131 15.87 5.42 -11.60
C LEU A 131 14.64 6.04 -12.28
N ALA A 132 14.65 7.36 -12.52
CA ALA A 132 13.60 8.04 -13.26
C ALA A 132 13.62 7.63 -14.74
N ASP A 133 14.80 7.37 -15.32
CA ASP A 133 14.97 6.88 -16.71
C ASP A 133 14.19 7.71 -17.74
N GLY A 134 14.22 9.04 -17.59
CA GLY A 134 13.50 9.97 -18.46
C GLY A 134 11.97 10.03 -18.27
N TYR A 135 11.38 9.22 -17.38
CA TYR A 135 9.96 9.29 -17.07
C TYR A 135 9.67 10.35 -16.00
N PRO A 136 8.47 10.96 -16.02
CA PRO A 136 7.94 11.69 -14.87
C PRO A 136 8.04 10.82 -13.62
N SER A 137 8.59 11.36 -12.54
CA SER A 137 8.86 10.58 -11.32
C SER A 137 8.67 11.39 -10.06
N LEU A 138 8.14 10.76 -9.01
CA LEU A 138 8.10 11.29 -7.65
C LEU A 138 9.17 10.60 -6.81
N LEU A 139 10.23 11.33 -6.47
CA LEU A 139 11.22 10.90 -5.52
C LEU A 139 10.84 11.39 -4.13
N MET A 140 10.65 10.45 -3.21
CA MET A 140 10.04 10.69 -1.91
C MET A 140 10.82 9.99 -0.81
N GLY A 141 11.16 10.73 0.24
CA GLY A 141 11.76 10.12 1.42
C GLY A 141 12.72 11.03 2.17
N ASP A 142 13.51 10.40 3.02
CA ASP A 142 14.47 11.06 3.88
C ASP A 142 15.82 11.12 3.15
N LEU A 143 16.15 12.31 2.65
CA LEU A 143 17.44 12.57 2.00
C LEU A 143 18.51 13.00 3.00
N ASN A 144 18.11 13.23 4.25
CA ASN A 144 18.96 13.76 5.31
C ASN A 144 19.79 14.94 4.79
N ALA A 145 19.13 15.84 4.06
CA ALA A 145 19.75 16.92 3.31
C ALA A 145 19.36 18.27 3.92
N TYR A 146 20.35 19.00 4.43
CA TYR A 146 20.14 20.27 5.12
C TYR A 146 20.80 21.41 4.37
N HIS A 147 20.03 22.46 4.05
CA HIS A 147 20.57 23.66 3.42
C HIS A 147 19.62 24.86 3.57
N TYR A 148 20.15 26.07 3.78
CA TYR A 148 19.33 27.29 3.93
C TYR A 148 18.42 27.54 2.72
N LYS A 149 18.91 27.31 1.50
CA LYS A 149 18.10 27.38 0.25
C LYS A 149 16.94 26.37 0.19
N LEU A 150 16.94 25.34 1.03
CA LEU A 150 15.87 24.34 1.12
C LEU A 150 14.84 24.66 2.22
N GLY A 151 15.06 25.74 2.99
CA GLY A 151 14.22 26.16 4.10
C GLY A 151 14.79 25.84 5.49
N ASP A 152 15.96 25.20 5.59
CA ASP A 152 16.61 24.90 6.87
C ASP A 152 17.26 26.14 7.50
N ASN A 153 16.42 26.96 8.13
CA ASN A 153 16.85 28.18 8.81
C ASN A 153 17.19 27.95 10.30
N ALA A 154 16.72 26.85 10.90
CA ALA A 154 16.82 26.61 12.34
C ALA A 154 18.24 26.32 12.85
N SER A 155 19.10 25.72 12.01
CA SER A 155 20.45 25.32 12.42
C SER A 155 21.56 26.18 11.81
N GLY A 156 21.28 26.95 10.76
CA GLY A 156 22.28 27.66 9.94
C GLY A 156 23.33 26.74 9.30
N ARG A 157 23.14 25.42 9.35
CA ARG A 157 24.14 24.41 8.96
C ARG A 157 23.68 23.70 7.69
N SER A 158 24.38 23.97 6.60
CA SER A 158 24.27 23.16 5.38
C SER A 158 25.16 21.92 5.50
N ASN A 159 24.59 20.72 5.35
CA ASN A 159 25.39 19.48 5.26
C ASN A 159 25.74 19.15 3.80
N ASN A 160 26.57 18.11 3.58
CA ASN A 160 27.01 17.77 2.23
C ASN A 160 25.84 17.28 1.35
N ASN A 161 24.87 16.56 1.91
CA ASN A 161 23.68 16.14 1.17
C ASN A 161 22.88 17.35 0.67
N GLY A 162 22.66 18.36 1.52
CA GLY A 162 21.98 19.59 1.14
C GLY A 162 22.74 20.39 0.08
N LYS A 163 24.07 20.49 0.19
CA LYS A 163 24.91 21.13 -0.85
C LYS A 163 24.79 20.41 -2.19
N LYS A 164 24.84 19.07 -2.19
CA LYS A 164 24.69 18.25 -3.40
C LYS A 164 23.31 18.38 -4.02
N LEU A 165 22.25 18.36 -3.21
CA LEU A 165 20.88 18.52 -3.68
C LEU A 165 20.68 19.90 -4.32
N VAL A 166 21.10 20.97 -3.64
CA VAL A 166 21.01 22.34 -4.16
C VAL A 166 21.83 22.50 -5.44
N SER A 167 23.07 22.00 -5.47
CA SER A 167 23.89 22.05 -6.68
C SER A 167 23.23 21.30 -7.84
N PHE A 168 22.59 20.15 -7.59
CA PHE A 168 21.85 19.43 -8.63
C PHE A 168 20.64 20.23 -9.12
N MET A 169 19.85 20.82 -8.21
CA MET A 169 18.71 21.68 -8.57
C MET A 169 19.13 22.89 -9.40
N GLU A 170 20.19 23.57 -9.00
CA GLU A 170 20.70 24.76 -9.69
C GLU A 170 21.20 24.45 -11.11
N ASN A 171 21.80 23.26 -11.29
CA ASN A 171 22.28 22.81 -12.60
C ASN A 171 21.17 22.20 -13.48
N ASN A 172 19.99 21.87 -12.92
CA ASN A 172 18.93 21.13 -13.60
C ASN A 172 17.53 21.69 -13.28
N GLN A 173 17.35 23.01 -13.40
CA GLN A 173 16.12 23.71 -12.98
C GLN A 173 14.84 23.22 -13.69
N ASP A 174 14.96 22.76 -14.93
CA ASP A 174 13.83 22.25 -15.71
C ASP A 174 13.49 20.78 -15.41
N VAL A 175 14.32 20.10 -14.61
CA VAL A 175 14.22 18.66 -14.37
C VAL A 175 13.68 18.36 -12.97
N LEU A 176 14.12 19.09 -11.95
CA LEU A 176 13.85 18.77 -10.54
C LEU A 176 13.13 19.92 -9.83
N ASN A 177 11.97 19.62 -9.25
CA ASN A 177 11.23 20.55 -8.40
C ASN A 177 10.93 19.94 -7.03
N ILE A 178 11.10 20.70 -5.95
CA ILE A 178 10.72 20.28 -4.59
C ILE A 178 9.30 20.74 -4.32
N LEU A 179 8.41 19.81 -3.97
CA LEU A 179 6.98 20.08 -3.83
C LEU A 179 6.56 20.46 -2.40
N ASN A 180 7.27 19.98 -1.38
CA ASN A 180 6.96 20.28 0.01
C ASN A 180 7.65 21.56 0.48
N GLY A 181 6.92 22.35 1.28
CA GLY A 181 7.32 23.67 1.76
C GLY A 181 8.51 23.65 2.73
N PRO A 182 8.94 24.83 3.23
CA PRO A 182 10.12 24.98 4.07
C PRO A 182 9.91 24.52 5.52
N GLU A 183 8.72 24.00 5.87
CA GLU A 183 8.40 23.57 7.22
C GLU A 183 9.33 22.44 7.67
N PRO A 184 9.79 22.45 8.94
CA PRO A 184 10.57 21.35 9.48
C PRO A 184 9.82 20.02 9.40
N THR A 185 10.49 18.96 8.97
CA THR A 185 9.96 17.59 8.96
C THR A 185 10.55 16.71 10.06
N HIS A 186 11.38 17.28 10.93
CA HIS A 186 11.98 16.58 12.06
C HIS A 186 11.82 17.36 13.38
N LEU A 187 11.71 16.63 14.50
CA LEU A 187 11.59 17.20 15.85
C LEU A 187 12.79 18.06 16.29
N GLN A 188 13.89 18.09 15.55
CA GLN A 188 15.01 18.99 15.82
C GLN A 188 14.89 20.34 15.09
N GLY A 189 13.82 20.54 14.31
CA GLY A 189 13.61 21.78 13.55
C GLY A 189 14.25 21.78 12.16
N ASN A 190 14.76 20.64 11.70
CA ASN A 190 15.33 20.50 10.35
C ASN A 190 14.32 19.89 9.36
N LYS A 191 14.63 19.96 8.06
CA LYS A 191 13.85 19.39 6.94
C LYS A 191 14.63 18.30 6.18
N PRO A 192 14.76 17.08 6.73
CA PRO A 192 15.40 15.97 6.03
C PRO A 192 14.49 15.26 4.99
N ASP A 193 13.17 15.44 5.07
CA ASP A 193 12.19 14.71 4.25
C ASP A 193 11.69 15.54 3.07
N TYR A 194 11.70 14.94 1.87
CA TYR A 194 11.39 15.62 0.61
C TYR A 194 10.40 14.83 -0.25
N ILE A 195 9.57 15.59 -0.98
CA ILE A 195 8.83 15.13 -2.15
C ILE A 195 9.36 15.93 -3.34
N CYS A 196 10.07 15.27 -4.23
CA CYS A 196 10.68 15.83 -5.41
C CYS A 196 9.99 15.32 -6.67
N LEU A 197 9.64 16.23 -7.56
CA LEU A 197 9.14 15.93 -8.89
C LEU A 197 10.28 15.99 -9.90
N ILE A 198 10.44 14.93 -10.67
CA ILE A 198 11.49 14.77 -11.67
C ILE A 198 10.82 14.64 -13.05
N ASN A 199 11.40 15.30 -14.07
CA ASN A 199 10.99 15.23 -15.48
C ASN A 199 9.55 15.71 -15.80
N ASP A 200 8.92 16.48 -14.92
CA ASP A 200 7.63 17.15 -15.20
C ASP A 200 7.35 18.30 -14.20
N PRO A 201 8.07 19.43 -14.28
CA PRO A 201 8.03 20.46 -13.23
C PRO A 201 6.68 21.19 -13.09
N ALA A 202 5.75 21.01 -14.02
CA ALA A 202 4.52 21.79 -14.14
C ALA A 202 3.27 21.14 -13.47
N MET A 203 3.41 20.01 -12.78
CA MET A 203 2.26 19.37 -12.14
C MET A 203 1.69 20.19 -10.98
N SER A 204 0.37 20.39 -11.02
CA SER A 204 -0.36 21.00 -9.89
C SER A 204 -0.32 20.07 -8.69
N HIS A 205 0.03 20.63 -7.53
CA HIS A 205 0.23 19.87 -6.31
C HIS A 205 -0.16 20.67 -5.08
N HIS A 206 -0.45 19.95 -4.00
CA HIS A 206 -0.57 20.48 -2.65
C HIS A 206 0.18 19.55 -1.71
N CYS A 207 1.08 20.09 -0.88
CA CYS A 207 1.81 19.32 0.12
C CYS A 207 1.66 19.97 1.49
N GLU A 208 1.58 19.14 2.53
CA GLU A 208 1.55 19.60 3.93
C GLU A 208 2.34 18.65 4.84
N VAL A 209 2.88 19.21 5.93
CA VAL A 209 3.54 18.42 6.97
C VAL A 209 2.50 17.82 7.91
N VAL A 210 2.55 16.50 8.06
CA VAL A 210 1.69 15.71 8.93
C VAL A 210 2.34 15.54 10.29
N ASP A 211 1.88 16.35 11.23
CA ASP A 211 2.38 16.37 12.60
C ASP A 211 1.58 15.48 13.56
N THR A 212 0.55 14.77 13.08
CA THR A 212 -0.26 13.91 13.97
C THR A 212 0.36 12.55 14.23
N LEU A 213 1.39 12.18 13.47
CA LEU A 213 2.06 10.88 13.53
C LEU A 213 3.15 10.83 14.63
N THR A 214 3.44 9.64 15.16
CA THR A 214 4.26 9.46 16.37
C THR A 214 5.72 9.00 16.13
N SER A 215 6.39 9.59 15.15
CA SER A 215 7.84 9.43 14.91
C SER A 215 8.58 10.70 15.36
N ASP A 216 9.92 10.63 15.39
CA ASP A 216 10.77 11.81 15.46
C ASP A 216 10.78 12.62 14.16
N HIS A 217 10.37 12.00 13.06
CA HIS A 217 10.00 12.68 11.83
C HIS A 217 8.48 12.93 11.74
N PHE A 218 8.12 14.05 11.12
CA PHE A 218 6.77 14.31 10.66
C PHE A 218 6.59 13.69 9.28
N GLY A 219 5.38 13.23 9.00
CA GLY A 219 5.05 12.78 7.65
C GLY A 219 4.96 13.98 6.70
N VAL A 220 5.10 13.76 5.41
CA VAL A 220 4.75 14.74 4.38
C VAL A 220 3.66 14.14 3.52
N TYR A 221 2.48 14.76 3.56
CA TYR A 221 1.33 14.39 2.74
C TYR A 221 1.32 15.22 1.46
N GLY A 222 0.94 14.59 0.35
CA GLY A 222 0.85 15.26 -0.94
C GLY A 222 -0.42 14.87 -1.70
N GLU A 223 -1.00 15.84 -2.40
CA GLU A 223 -2.02 15.64 -3.44
C GLU A 223 -1.43 16.11 -4.77
N ILE A 224 -1.18 15.16 -5.68
CA ILE A 224 -0.55 15.43 -6.97
C ILE A 224 -1.56 15.24 -8.10
N LEU A 225 -1.82 16.28 -8.88
CA LEU A 225 -2.71 16.21 -10.03
C LEU A 225 -1.94 15.73 -11.25
N LEU A 226 -2.18 14.47 -11.64
CA LEU A 226 -1.55 13.88 -12.81
C LEU A 226 -2.29 14.31 -14.11
N PRO A 227 -1.56 14.53 -15.22
CA PRO A 227 -2.14 14.90 -16.52
C PRO A 227 -3.14 13.84 -17.02
N ASP A 228 -2.74 12.57 -16.96
CA ASP A 228 -3.60 11.42 -17.17
C ASP A 228 -3.99 10.84 -15.81
N THR A 229 -5.29 10.74 -15.54
CA THR A 229 -5.76 10.30 -14.22
C THR A 229 -5.31 8.87 -13.97
N VAL A 230 -4.59 8.62 -12.86
CA VAL A 230 -4.54 7.28 -12.25
C VAL A 230 -5.97 6.91 -11.90
N ARG A 231 -6.64 6.22 -12.82
CA ARG A 231 -7.94 5.64 -12.54
C ARG A 231 -7.66 4.57 -11.51
N ARG A 232 -8.19 4.76 -10.30
CA ARG A 232 -8.52 3.60 -9.48
C ARG A 232 -9.35 2.72 -10.39
N HIS A 233 -8.78 1.60 -10.82
CA HIS A 233 -9.58 0.66 -11.56
C HIS A 233 -10.70 0.29 -10.61
N SER A 234 -11.92 0.71 -10.94
CA SER A 234 -13.10 0.26 -10.24
C SER A 234 -13.30 -1.19 -10.64
N MET A 235 -12.45 -2.06 -10.11
CA MET A 235 -12.72 -3.47 -9.94
C MET A 235 -13.74 -3.57 -8.81
N SER A 236 -14.93 -2.98 -9.05
CA SER A 236 -16.12 -3.71 -8.68
C SER A 236 -15.91 -5.05 -9.36
N ARG A 237 -15.48 -6.07 -8.61
CA ARG A 237 -15.96 -7.40 -8.93
C ARG A 237 -17.46 -7.18 -8.96
N LYS A 238 -18.01 -7.01 -10.17
CA LYS A 238 -19.44 -7.04 -10.38
C LYS A 238 -19.77 -8.47 -10.01
N ARG A 239 -19.93 -8.71 -8.71
CA ARG A 239 -20.77 -9.80 -8.26
C ARG A 239 -22.10 -9.35 -8.82
N LEU A 240 -22.42 -9.86 -10.01
CA LEU A 240 -23.77 -9.79 -10.56
C LEU A 240 -24.63 -10.51 -9.53
N CYS A 241 -25.03 -9.76 -8.50
CA CYS A 241 -25.91 -10.21 -7.47
C CYS A 241 -27.20 -9.53 -7.81
N VAL A 242 -28.05 -10.25 -8.54
CA VAL A 242 -29.41 -9.81 -8.81
C VAL A 242 -30.16 -9.94 -7.48
N PRO A 243 -30.58 -8.83 -6.85
CA PRO A 243 -31.40 -8.92 -5.66
C PRO A 243 -32.67 -9.69 -6.02
N LYS A 244 -33.14 -10.61 -5.15
CA LYS A 244 -34.34 -11.43 -5.42
C LYS A 244 -35.53 -10.61 -5.93
N LYS A 245 -35.73 -9.40 -5.39
CA LYS A 245 -36.78 -8.45 -5.81
C LYS A 245 -36.73 -7.98 -7.27
N HIS A 246 -35.60 -8.14 -7.96
CA HIS A 246 -35.39 -7.72 -9.34
C HIS A 246 -35.18 -8.92 -10.29
N GLU A 247 -35.17 -10.15 -9.78
CA GLU A 247 -34.89 -11.35 -10.56
C GLU A 247 -35.88 -11.56 -11.70
N GLN A 248 -37.17 -11.44 -11.41
CA GLN A 248 -38.23 -11.64 -12.40
C GLN A 248 -38.11 -10.64 -13.57
N ARG A 249 -37.94 -9.35 -13.27
CA ARG A 249 -37.80 -8.30 -14.28
C ARG A 249 -36.57 -8.49 -15.15
N ILE A 250 -35.43 -8.87 -14.57
CA ILE A 250 -34.20 -9.14 -15.33
C ILE A 250 -34.35 -10.39 -16.19
N ARG A 251 -35.00 -11.44 -15.68
CA ARG A 251 -35.31 -12.66 -16.45
C ARG A 251 -36.19 -12.36 -17.66
N GLU A 252 -37.25 -11.56 -17.50
CA GLU A 252 -38.12 -11.14 -18.60
C GLU A 252 -37.36 -10.34 -19.67
N GLN A 253 -36.50 -9.41 -19.25
CA GLN A 253 -35.66 -8.63 -20.16
C GLN A 253 -34.64 -9.48 -20.91
N MET A 254 -33.99 -10.43 -20.23
CA MET A 254 -33.04 -11.36 -20.85
C MET A 254 -33.73 -12.30 -21.83
N ASN A 255 -34.90 -12.83 -21.48
CA ASN A 255 -35.70 -13.66 -22.38
C ASN A 255 -36.13 -12.89 -23.63
N ASN A 256 -36.51 -11.62 -23.48
CA ASN A 256 -36.87 -10.79 -24.62
C ASN A 256 -35.68 -10.48 -25.54
N TRP A 257 -34.50 -10.24 -24.96
CA TRP A 257 -33.26 -10.10 -25.73
C TRP A 257 -32.91 -11.39 -26.48
N TYR A 258 -32.93 -12.54 -25.79
CA TYR A 258 -32.57 -13.83 -26.37
C TYR A 258 -33.47 -14.23 -27.56
N LYS A 259 -34.76 -13.88 -27.53
CA LYS A 259 -35.70 -14.13 -28.65
C LYS A 259 -35.27 -13.48 -29.97
N HIS A 260 -34.49 -12.40 -29.91
CA HIS A 260 -34.07 -11.63 -31.09
C HIS A 260 -32.56 -11.71 -31.30
N TYR A 261 -31.88 -12.67 -30.65
CA TYR A 261 -30.43 -12.81 -30.70
C TYR A 261 -30.03 -13.98 -31.59
N THR A 262 -29.04 -13.74 -32.45
CA THR A 262 -28.40 -14.74 -33.30
C THR A 262 -26.89 -14.66 -33.10
N ALA A 263 -26.28 -15.75 -32.63
CA ALA A 263 -24.83 -15.83 -32.42
C ALA A 263 -24.13 -16.34 -33.69
N SER A 264 -22.96 -15.80 -33.99
CA SER A 264 -22.06 -16.34 -35.04
C SER A 264 -21.05 -17.33 -34.46
N SER A 265 -20.78 -17.27 -33.14
CA SER A 265 -19.89 -18.19 -32.43
C SER A 265 -20.20 -18.28 -30.93
N THR A 266 -19.66 -19.30 -30.26
CA THR A 266 -19.77 -19.48 -28.81
C THR A 266 -19.12 -18.35 -28.03
N GLU A 267 -18.00 -17.81 -28.52
CA GLU A 267 -17.25 -16.72 -27.88
C GLU A 267 -18.03 -15.39 -27.93
N GLU A 268 -18.66 -15.12 -29.07
CA GLU A 268 -19.52 -13.96 -29.28
C GLU A 268 -20.77 -14.03 -28.38
N PHE A 269 -21.41 -15.20 -28.32
CA PHE A 269 -22.55 -15.42 -27.40
C PHE A 269 -22.17 -15.16 -25.94
N ASN A 270 -21.03 -15.68 -25.49
CA ASN A 270 -20.54 -15.47 -24.12
C ASN A 270 -20.26 -14.00 -23.82
N THR A 271 -19.73 -13.26 -24.79
CA THR A 271 -19.44 -11.82 -24.64
C THR A 271 -20.74 -11.02 -24.56
N ASP A 272 -21.68 -11.28 -25.48
CA ASP A 272 -22.92 -10.52 -25.60
C ASP A 272 -23.90 -10.77 -24.44
N ILE A 273 -24.00 -12.02 -23.97
CA ILE A 273 -24.86 -12.34 -22.83
C ILE A 273 -24.38 -11.65 -21.56
N ILE A 274 -23.06 -11.54 -21.35
CA ILE A 274 -22.46 -10.80 -20.23
C ILE A 274 -22.77 -9.32 -20.37
N HIS A 275 -22.53 -8.73 -21.55
CA HIS A 275 -22.80 -7.31 -21.81
C HIS A 275 -24.27 -6.94 -21.55
N GLN A 276 -25.21 -7.77 -21.97
CA GLN A 276 -26.63 -7.52 -21.77
C GLN A 276 -27.05 -7.65 -20.31
N LEU A 277 -26.59 -8.70 -19.62
CA LEU A 277 -26.83 -8.85 -18.18
C LEU A 277 -26.33 -7.66 -17.40
N GLU A 278 -25.12 -7.17 -17.70
CA GLU A 278 -24.56 -5.99 -17.05
C GLU A 278 -25.40 -4.73 -17.31
N SER A 279 -25.82 -4.51 -18.55
CA SER A 279 -26.69 -3.39 -18.93
C SER A 279 -28.01 -3.39 -18.15
N LYS A 280 -28.67 -4.56 -18.05
CA LYS A 280 -29.95 -4.69 -17.33
C LYS A 280 -29.79 -4.57 -15.81
N ILE A 281 -28.70 -5.08 -15.24
CA ILE A 281 -28.43 -4.95 -13.80
C ILE A 281 -28.12 -3.49 -13.43
N ASN A 282 -27.31 -2.79 -14.21
CA ASN A 282 -26.94 -1.40 -13.93
C ASN A 282 -28.13 -0.45 -14.00
N THR A 283 -29.10 -0.74 -14.88
CA THR A 283 -30.33 0.05 -15.02
C THR A 283 -31.39 -0.30 -13.97
N THR A 284 -31.40 -1.54 -13.45
CA THR A 284 -32.45 -2.03 -12.55
C THR A 284 -32.06 -1.97 -11.06
N VAL A 285 -30.78 -2.13 -10.74
CA VAL A 285 -30.28 -2.19 -9.36
C VAL A 285 -29.63 -0.87 -8.95
N ARG A 286 -30.29 -0.11 -8.06
CA ARG A 286 -29.62 0.97 -7.33
C ARG A 286 -28.59 0.36 -6.39
N HIS A 287 -27.31 0.56 -6.70
CA HIS A 287 -26.21 0.13 -5.84
C HIS A 287 -26.18 1.00 -4.59
N GLY A 288 -26.74 0.51 -3.49
CA GLY A 288 -26.52 1.11 -2.18
C GLY A 288 -25.04 1.01 -1.82
N LYS A 289 -24.37 2.15 -1.60
CA LYS A 289 -23.00 2.17 -1.07
C LYS A 289 -23.02 1.52 0.32
N ARG A 290 -22.59 0.26 0.43
CA ARG A 290 -22.31 -0.34 1.74
C ARG A 290 -21.11 0.41 2.32
N ASN A 291 -21.36 1.22 3.35
CA ASN A 291 -20.34 1.89 4.14
C ASN A 291 -19.59 0.84 5.01
N ILE A 292 -18.76 0.02 4.37
CA ILE A 292 -17.76 -0.84 5.04
C ILE A 292 -16.83 0.02 5.91
N MET A 293 -16.69 1.30 5.56
CA MET A 293 -15.91 2.33 6.26
C MET A 293 -16.31 2.54 7.73
N SER A 294 -17.50 2.11 8.17
CA SER A 294 -17.98 2.34 9.55
C SER A 294 -17.50 1.33 10.60
N GLU A 295 -17.20 0.08 10.22
CA GLU A 295 -16.79 -0.94 11.20
C GLU A 295 -15.32 -0.79 11.63
N MET A 296 -14.40 -0.49 10.71
CA MET A 296 -12.98 -0.31 11.05
C MET A 296 -12.72 0.96 11.87
N LYS A 297 -13.49 2.04 11.63
CA LYS A 297 -13.43 3.28 12.43
C LYS A 297 -13.78 3.05 13.91
N ARG A 298 -14.52 1.99 14.25
CA ARG A 298 -15.06 1.71 15.59
C ARG A 298 -14.26 0.70 16.41
N TRP A 299 -13.08 0.26 15.94
CA TRP A 299 -12.49 -0.99 16.44
C TRP A 299 -11.89 -0.90 17.85
N TYR A 300 -11.01 0.07 18.09
CA TYR A 300 -10.50 0.42 19.44
C TYR A 300 -10.25 1.92 19.59
N ASN A 301 -10.37 2.71 18.52
CA ASN A 301 -10.28 4.18 18.56
C ASN A 301 -11.46 4.83 19.29
N SER A 302 -12.53 4.06 19.52
CA SER A 302 -13.63 4.42 20.40
C SER A 302 -13.29 4.21 21.89
N ASP A 303 -12.18 3.55 22.22
CA ASP A 303 -11.75 3.41 23.61
C ASP A 303 -11.40 4.79 24.18
N GLU A 304 -12.03 5.11 25.31
CA GLU A 304 -11.92 6.41 25.96
C GLU A 304 -10.46 6.74 26.34
N ALA A 305 -9.68 5.74 26.75
CA ALA A 305 -8.28 5.93 27.11
C ALA A 305 -7.45 6.34 25.88
N VAL A 306 -7.75 5.76 24.71
CA VAL A 306 -7.09 6.12 23.45
C VAL A 306 -7.45 7.55 23.03
N GLN A 307 -8.73 7.93 23.12
CA GLN A 307 -9.12 9.30 22.79
C GLN A 307 -8.51 10.33 23.74
N ARG A 308 -8.45 10.01 25.03
CA ARG A 308 -7.85 10.88 26.05
C ARG A 308 -6.35 11.07 25.80
N ILE A 309 -5.62 9.98 25.55
CA ILE A 309 -4.17 10.03 25.34
C ILE A 309 -3.81 10.78 24.05
N ASP A 310 -4.59 10.59 22.97
CA ASP A 310 -4.39 11.31 21.71
C ASP A 310 -4.62 12.83 21.88
N ARG A 311 -5.65 13.24 22.65
CA ARG A 311 -5.88 14.67 22.97
C ARG A 311 -4.74 15.26 23.79
N GLN A 312 -4.19 14.51 24.75
CA GLN A 312 -3.05 14.96 25.56
C GLN A 312 -1.79 15.10 24.71
N TYR A 313 -1.52 14.14 23.83
CA TYR A 313 -0.39 14.19 22.91
C TYR A 313 -0.43 15.42 22.02
N LYS A 314 -1.60 15.73 21.43
CA LYS A 314 -1.78 16.96 20.63
C LYS A 314 -1.47 18.24 21.42
N LYS A 315 -1.90 18.33 22.68
CA LYS A 315 -1.60 19.49 23.54
C LYS A 315 -0.10 19.63 23.82
N ILE A 316 0.56 18.54 24.21
CA ILE A 316 2.00 18.53 24.48
C ILE A 316 2.80 18.86 23.22
N LYS A 317 2.36 18.36 22.07
CA LYS A 317 2.98 18.66 20.79
C LYS A 317 2.88 20.14 20.42
N HIS A 318 1.69 20.74 20.57
CA HIS A 318 1.49 22.17 20.35
C HIS A 318 2.31 23.03 21.34
N GLN A 319 2.45 22.59 22.59
CA GLN A 319 3.34 23.25 23.55
C GLN A 319 4.81 23.21 23.12
N TRP A 320 5.26 22.08 22.59
CA TRP A 320 6.62 21.95 22.05
C TRP A 320 6.82 22.80 20.79
N GLN A 321 5.86 22.83 19.86
CA GLN A 321 5.92 23.67 18.65
C GLN A 321 6.05 25.16 19.00
N ASN A 322 5.30 25.63 20.01
CA ASN A 322 5.35 27.02 20.46
C ASN A 322 6.59 27.35 21.31
N ASN A 323 7.18 26.36 21.96
CA ASN A 323 8.33 26.53 22.84
C ASN A 323 9.27 25.31 22.75
N PRO A 324 10.13 25.25 21.72
CA PRO A 324 10.94 24.07 21.41
C PRO A 324 12.17 23.94 22.32
N THR A 325 11.95 23.74 23.62
CA THR A 325 13.01 23.45 24.59
C THR A 325 13.35 21.96 24.62
N HIS A 326 14.58 21.63 25.06
CA HIS A 326 15.00 20.25 25.28
C HIS A 326 14.07 19.50 26.25
N ASN A 327 13.57 20.19 27.28
CA ASN A 327 12.63 19.63 28.24
C ASN A 327 11.28 19.29 27.57
N ASN A 328 10.72 20.21 26.79
CA ASN A 328 9.46 19.99 26.07
C ASN A 328 9.59 18.88 25.04
N LEU A 329 10.72 18.79 24.34
CA LEU A 329 11.01 17.68 23.41
C LEU A 329 11.06 16.33 24.14
N THR A 330 11.70 16.29 25.31
CA THR A 330 11.77 15.08 26.14
C THR A 330 10.37 14.65 26.61
N ILE A 331 9.53 15.59 27.03
CA ILE A 331 8.13 15.33 27.40
C ILE A 331 7.35 14.80 26.20
N LEU A 332 7.50 15.40 25.03
CA LEU A 332 6.83 14.97 23.80
C LEU A 332 7.21 13.54 23.41
N LYS A 333 8.50 13.19 23.46
CA LYS A 333 8.98 11.83 23.17
C LYS A 333 8.38 10.81 24.15
N ARG A 334 8.42 11.11 25.46
CA ARG A 334 7.80 10.25 26.49
C ARG A 334 6.31 10.05 26.25
N MET A 335 5.61 11.13 25.89
CA MET A 335 4.18 11.08 25.56
C MET A 335 3.92 10.22 24.31
N GLY A 336 4.75 10.33 23.27
CA GLY A 336 4.66 9.48 22.08
C GLY A 336 4.73 7.98 22.42
N HIS A 337 5.66 7.58 23.29
CA HIS A 337 5.75 6.19 23.77
C HIS A 337 4.50 5.76 24.56
N GLN A 338 4.01 6.62 25.45
CA GLN A 338 2.79 6.34 26.22
C GLN A 338 1.55 6.18 25.32
N VAL A 339 1.42 6.99 24.27
CA VAL A 339 0.35 6.85 23.27
C VAL A 339 0.40 5.46 22.63
N GLN A 340 1.59 5.00 22.22
CA GLN A 340 1.76 3.69 21.61
C GLN A 340 1.43 2.55 22.58
N ASP A 341 1.82 2.66 23.85
CA ASP A 341 1.51 1.66 24.88
C ASP A 341 0.01 1.58 25.18
N VAL A 342 -0.67 2.73 25.30
CA VAL A 342 -2.13 2.77 25.52
C VAL A 342 -2.87 2.16 24.32
N LYS A 343 -2.47 2.51 23.09
CA LYS A 343 -3.04 1.92 21.87
C LYS A 343 -2.77 0.42 21.79
N LYS A 344 -1.62 -0.07 22.25
CA LYS A 344 -1.33 -1.50 22.35
C LYS A 344 -2.26 -2.19 23.36
N LYS A 345 -2.38 -1.68 24.58
CA LYS A 345 -3.24 -2.25 25.63
C LYS A 345 -4.73 -2.28 25.23
N ALA A 346 -5.23 -1.21 24.60
CA ALA A 346 -6.61 -1.16 24.10
C ALA A 346 -6.87 -2.26 23.05
N ARG A 347 -5.89 -2.54 22.18
CA ARG A 347 -5.98 -3.64 21.19
C ARG A 347 -5.98 -5.01 21.86
N GLU A 348 -5.08 -5.25 22.81
CA GLU A 348 -5.02 -6.51 23.55
C GLU A 348 -6.34 -6.77 24.29
N LYS A 349 -6.86 -5.76 24.99
CA LYS A 349 -8.17 -5.81 25.65
C LYS A 349 -9.30 -6.17 24.68
N TYR A 350 -9.34 -5.53 23.51
CA TYR A 350 -10.33 -5.85 22.48
C TYR A 350 -10.21 -7.30 22.02
N TRP A 351 -8.99 -7.76 21.72
CA TRP A 351 -8.77 -9.11 21.21
C TRP A 351 -9.13 -10.17 22.25
N THR A 352 -8.75 -9.96 23.51
CA THR A 352 -9.17 -10.82 24.63
C THR A 352 -10.68 -10.85 24.77
N SER A 353 -11.35 -9.71 24.69
CA SER A 353 -12.82 -9.65 24.76
C SER A 353 -13.49 -10.41 23.61
N PHE A 354 -12.95 -10.28 22.39
CA PHE A 354 -13.41 -11.03 21.23
C PHE A 354 -13.22 -12.55 21.43
N LEU A 355 -12.04 -12.98 21.87
CA LEU A 355 -11.77 -14.40 22.12
C LEU A 355 -12.68 -14.97 23.21
N GLN A 356 -12.95 -14.21 24.27
CA GLN A 356 -13.87 -14.59 25.35
C GLN A 356 -15.33 -14.66 24.90
N SER A 357 -15.71 -13.87 23.88
CA SER A 357 -17.06 -13.93 23.30
C SER A 357 -17.27 -15.11 22.36
N MET A 358 -16.21 -15.83 21.96
CA MET A 358 -16.34 -17.00 21.10
C MET A 358 -16.87 -18.20 21.88
N ASP A 359 -17.85 -18.87 21.30
CA ASP A 359 -18.45 -20.09 21.82
C ASP A 359 -18.64 -21.15 20.71
N HIS A 360 -19.24 -22.29 21.05
CA HIS A 360 -19.54 -23.38 20.11
C HIS A 360 -20.53 -22.99 18.99
N ARG A 361 -21.20 -21.84 19.08
CA ARG A 361 -22.16 -21.33 18.09
C ARG A 361 -21.54 -20.30 17.16
N THR A 362 -20.31 -19.83 17.45
CA THR A 362 -19.64 -18.81 16.66
C THR A 362 -19.28 -19.36 15.28
N PRO A 363 -19.81 -18.80 14.18
CA PRO A 363 -19.55 -19.33 12.84
C PRO A 363 -18.05 -19.26 12.49
N LEU A 364 -17.49 -20.36 11.99
CA LEU A 364 -16.08 -20.42 11.58
C LEU A 364 -15.72 -19.34 10.53
N ALA A 365 -16.68 -18.96 9.69
CA ALA A 365 -16.54 -17.88 8.72
C ALA A 365 -16.30 -16.52 9.39
N GLU A 366 -16.91 -16.24 10.53
CA GLU A 366 -16.72 -15.01 11.29
C GLU A 366 -15.34 -14.97 11.95
N VAL A 367 -14.93 -16.08 12.58
CA VAL A 367 -13.58 -16.24 13.16
C VAL A 367 -12.52 -16.04 12.07
N SER A 368 -12.68 -16.73 10.94
CA SER A 368 -11.79 -16.61 9.78
C SER A 368 -11.73 -15.18 9.23
N ARG A 369 -12.87 -14.46 9.21
CA ARG A 369 -12.92 -13.05 8.79
C ARG A 369 -12.10 -12.18 9.73
N LYS A 370 -12.26 -12.33 11.05
CA LYS A 370 -11.52 -11.55 12.06
C LYS A 370 -10.01 -11.82 11.99
N ILE A 371 -9.60 -13.08 11.86
CA ILE A 371 -8.19 -13.46 11.66
C ILE A 371 -7.63 -12.81 10.40
N LYS A 372 -8.34 -12.86 9.27
CA LYS A 372 -7.90 -12.24 8.02
C LYS A 372 -7.75 -10.72 8.13
N ILE A 373 -8.62 -10.05 8.90
CA ILE A 373 -8.51 -8.61 9.15
C ILE A 373 -7.22 -8.31 9.92
N VAL A 374 -6.94 -9.06 11.00
CA VAL A 374 -5.73 -8.87 11.83
C VAL A 374 -4.46 -9.19 11.03
N GLN A 375 -4.47 -10.25 10.23
CA GLN A 375 -3.33 -10.64 9.40
C GLN A 375 -3.11 -9.72 8.19
N GLY A 376 -3.96 -8.71 7.97
CA GLY A 376 -3.89 -7.85 6.79
C GLY A 376 -4.16 -8.59 5.47
N LYS A 377 -4.69 -9.83 5.52
CA LYS A 377 -4.88 -10.67 4.33
C LYS A 377 -5.86 -10.01 3.36
N LYS A 378 -5.45 -9.98 2.08
CA LYS A 378 -6.05 -9.25 0.96
C LYS A 378 -7.57 -9.45 0.86
N ALA A 379 -8.33 -8.35 0.78
CA ALA A 379 -9.74 -8.39 0.40
C ALA A 379 -9.95 -8.27 -1.12
N SER A 380 -8.95 -7.76 -1.85
CA SER A 380 -8.91 -7.69 -3.32
C SER A 380 -7.52 -8.09 -3.80
N SER A 381 -7.44 -8.81 -4.93
CA SER A 381 -6.18 -9.02 -5.63
C SER A 381 -5.63 -7.67 -6.10
N PRO A 382 -4.31 -7.46 -6.07
CA PRO A 382 -3.71 -6.29 -6.70
C PRO A 382 -3.98 -6.32 -8.20
N LEU A 383 -4.12 -5.14 -8.81
CA LEU A 383 -4.17 -5.00 -10.25
C LEU A 383 -2.76 -5.17 -10.80
N HIS A 384 -2.62 -5.99 -11.83
CA HIS A 384 -1.36 -6.16 -12.56
C HIS A 384 -1.42 -5.32 -13.83
N PRO A 385 -0.31 -4.68 -14.27
CA PRO A 385 -0.27 -3.96 -15.55
C PRO A 385 -0.63 -4.86 -16.74
N ASP A 386 -0.24 -6.14 -16.67
CA ASP A 386 -0.64 -7.18 -17.62
C ASP A 386 -1.28 -8.38 -16.90
N PRO A 387 -2.60 -8.36 -16.66
CA PRO A 387 -3.29 -9.44 -15.95
C PRO A 387 -3.20 -10.79 -16.66
N THR A 388 -3.17 -10.79 -18.00
CA THR A 388 -3.15 -12.02 -18.80
C THR A 388 -1.81 -12.71 -18.65
N LYS A 389 -0.70 -11.97 -18.82
CA LYS A 389 0.64 -12.50 -18.59
C LYS A 389 0.79 -13.04 -17.17
N LYS A 390 0.37 -12.29 -16.15
CA LYS A 390 0.48 -12.76 -14.76
C LYS A 390 -0.40 -13.97 -14.47
N SER A 391 -1.58 -14.05 -15.09
CA SER A 391 -2.44 -15.23 -15.00
C SER A 391 -1.74 -16.45 -15.60
N ASN A 392 -1.12 -16.32 -16.77
CA ASN A 392 -0.39 -17.41 -17.42
C ASN A 392 0.85 -17.83 -16.61
N GLU A 393 1.60 -16.88 -16.05
CA GLU A 393 2.72 -17.16 -15.13
C GLU A 393 2.24 -17.98 -13.92
N LEU A 394 1.18 -17.53 -13.24
CA LEU A 394 0.63 -18.24 -12.08
C LEU A 394 0.08 -19.63 -12.44
N MET A 395 -0.51 -19.76 -13.64
CA MET A 395 -0.95 -21.06 -14.16
C MET A 395 0.24 -21.99 -14.39
N GLN A 396 1.34 -21.47 -14.93
CA GLN A 396 2.56 -22.22 -15.15
C GLN A 396 3.22 -22.60 -13.82
N GLU A 397 3.39 -21.66 -12.89
CA GLU A 397 3.90 -21.92 -11.54
C GLU A 397 3.08 -23.01 -10.84
N TRP A 398 1.74 -22.95 -10.96
CA TRP A 398 0.87 -23.97 -10.39
C TRP A 398 1.01 -25.32 -11.11
N ALA A 399 1.12 -25.33 -12.44
CA ALA A 399 1.35 -26.54 -13.22
C ALA A 399 2.68 -27.20 -12.86
N ASP A 400 3.74 -26.41 -12.69
CA ASP A 400 5.08 -26.86 -12.30
C ASP A 400 5.06 -27.41 -10.87
N ALA A 401 4.47 -26.67 -9.91
CA ALA A 401 4.34 -27.11 -8.52
C ALA A 401 3.44 -28.36 -8.37
N SER A 402 2.46 -28.52 -9.26
CA SER A 402 1.55 -29.67 -9.30
C SER A 402 2.05 -30.80 -10.22
N SER A 403 3.22 -30.63 -10.84
CA SER A 403 3.83 -31.65 -11.67
C SER A 403 4.13 -32.89 -10.83
N TYR A 404 4.05 -34.06 -11.45
CA TYR A 404 4.23 -35.33 -10.74
C TYR A 404 5.56 -35.35 -9.99
N ASP A 405 6.63 -34.81 -10.58
CA ASP A 405 7.99 -34.84 -10.03
C ASP A 405 8.17 -33.96 -8.80
N CYS A 406 7.38 -32.88 -8.66
CA CYS A 406 7.38 -32.00 -7.51
C CYS A 406 6.54 -32.52 -6.34
N LEU A 407 5.74 -33.59 -6.52
CA LEU A 407 4.90 -34.14 -5.46
C LEU A 407 5.73 -34.97 -4.44
N PRO A 408 5.36 -34.91 -3.13
CA PRO A 408 5.97 -35.77 -2.12
C PRO A 408 5.93 -37.25 -2.51
N LEU A 409 6.98 -38.00 -2.19
CA LEU A 409 7.12 -39.41 -2.59
C LEU A 409 5.89 -40.26 -2.19
N GLN A 410 5.36 -40.02 -0.99
CA GLN A 410 4.16 -40.70 -0.47
C GLN A 410 2.92 -40.45 -1.35
N VAL A 411 2.75 -39.21 -1.84
CA VAL A 411 1.64 -38.83 -2.73
C VAL A 411 1.82 -39.48 -4.10
N ARG A 412 3.04 -39.47 -4.64
CA ARG A 412 3.38 -40.16 -5.91
C ARG A 412 3.07 -41.66 -5.84
N SER A 413 3.50 -42.34 -4.77
CA SER A 413 3.24 -43.77 -4.56
C SER A 413 1.74 -44.08 -4.43
N ALA A 414 0.97 -43.22 -3.75
CA ALA A 414 -0.48 -43.36 -3.67
C ALA A 414 -1.18 -43.16 -5.02
N LEU A 415 -0.74 -42.16 -5.80
CA LEU A 415 -1.25 -41.92 -7.16
C LEU A 415 -0.96 -43.09 -8.10
N ALA A 416 0.25 -43.66 -8.06
CA ALA A 416 0.62 -44.82 -8.86
C ALA A 416 -0.22 -46.07 -8.52
N THR A 417 -0.46 -46.30 -7.22
CA THR A 417 -1.34 -47.38 -6.74
C THR A 417 -2.78 -47.16 -7.21
N ASN A 418 -3.31 -45.95 -7.09
CA ASN A 418 -4.65 -45.60 -7.55
C ASN A 418 -4.81 -45.69 -9.07
N ALA A 419 -3.77 -45.35 -9.85
CA ALA A 419 -3.77 -45.50 -11.30
C ALA A 419 -3.87 -46.98 -11.71
N LYS A 420 -3.09 -47.86 -11.06
CA LYS A 420 -3.21 -49.32 -11.26
C LYS A 420 -4.61 -49.83 -10.92
N ASN A 421 -5.18 -49.36 -9.82
CA ASN A 421 -6.53 -49.72 -9.40
C ASN A 421 -7.62 -49.23 -10.38
N ARG A 422 -7.48 -48.01 -10.92
CA ARG A 422 -8.39 -47.47 -11.95
C ARG A 422 -8.33 -48.26 -13.24
N ILE A 423 -7.13 -48.58 -13.73
CA ILE A 423 -6.94 -49.41 -14.93
C ILE A 423 -7.51 -50.82 -14.71
N GLY A 424 -7.31 -51.39 -13.51
CA GLY A 424 -7.91 -52.67 -13.13
C GLY A 424 -9.44 -52.65 -13.18
N ARG A 425 -10.06 -51.60 -12.62
CA ARG A 425 -11.53 -51.41 -12.68
C ARG A 425 -12.05 -51.17 -14.09
N LEU A 426 -11.36 -50.37 -14.90
CA LEU A 426 -11.69 -50.17 -16.31
C LEU A 426 -11.66 -51.49 -17.09
N LYS A 427 -10.61 -52.30 -16.90
CA LYS A 427 -10.52 -53.63 -17.52
C LYS A 427 -11.62 -54.60 -17.05
N GLN A 428 -12.13 -54.45 -15.83
CA GLN A 428 -13.28 -55.23 -15.35
C GLN A 428 -14.59 -54.76 -15.97
N LEU A 429 -14.75 -53.46 -16.23
CA LEU A 429 -15.95 -52.88 -16.86
C LEU A 429 -16.01 -53.13 -18.38
N THR A 430 -14.88 -53.41 -19.02
CA THR A 430 -14.77 -53.66 -20.47
C THR A 430 -14.55 -55.14 -20.82
N ARG A 431 -14.70 -56.07 -19.86
CA ARG A 431 -14.75 -57.50 -20.18
C ARG A 431 -16.18 -57.84 -20.61
N PRO A 432 -16.37 -58.52 -21.76
CA PRO A 432 -17.69 -58.85 -22.29
C PRO A 432 -18.47 -59.80 -21.37
#